data_AF-A0A9W8ARC0-F1
#
_entry.id   AF-A0A9W8ARC0-F1
#
_cell.length_a   1.000
_cell.length_b   1.000
_cell.length_c   1.000
_cell.angle_alpha   90.00
_cell.angle_beta   90.00
_cell.angle_gamma   90.00
#
_symmetry.space_group_name_H-M   'P 1'
#
loop_
_entity.id
_entity.type
_entity.pdbx_description
1 polymer ?
#
loop_
_entity_poly.entity_id
_entity_poly.type
_entity_poly.pdbx_seq_one_letter_code
_entity_poly.pdbx_strand_id
1 'polypeptide(L)'
;MVAMMMLSTNVRRFVKDSGRRVVLLQSHFHTSSLSGKPIGSQMSDNDPSVLKNSKEKLLRHKVKSTIKEAPGWCENLASDSEANVKADNSSHQTVETMQEETIEYIREKH
;
A
#
# COMPACT_ATOMS: atom_id res chain seq x y z
N MET A 1 64.69 -2.05 10.71
CA MET A 1 64.46 -3.07 11.76
C MET A 1 64.04 -2.36 13.05
N VAL A 2 63.29 -3.06 13.93
CA VAL A 2 62.64 -2.64 15.20
C VAL A 2 61.15 -2.28 14.99
N ALA A 3 60.23 -3.26 15.05
CA ALA A 3 59.53 -3.85 16.22
C ALA A 3 58.31 -2.99 16.66
N MET A 4 57.07 -3.35 16.32
CA MET A 4 56.18 -4.38 16.89
C MET A 4 55.35 -3.88 18.09
N MET A 5 54.03 -3.79 17.84
CA MET A 5 52.84 -3.96 18.71
C MET A 5 52.87 -3.54 20.19
N MET A 6 51.84 -2.79 20.60
CA MET A 6 51.02 -3.08 21.79
C MET A 6 49.60 -2.47 21.61
N LEU A 7 48.57 -3.31 21.56
CA LEU A 7 47.20 -2.91 21.92
C LEU A 7 47.08 -2.95 23.45
N SER A 8 46.38 -1.98 24.04
CA SER A 8 45.65 -2.18 25.30
C SER A 8 44.58 -1.09 25.50
N THR A 9 43.36 -1.59 25.70
CA THR A 9 42.11 -0.94 26.09
C THR A 9 42.18 -0.16 27.39
N ASN A 10 41.45 0.96 27.49
CA ASN A 10 40.94 1.45 28.77
C ASN A 10 39.50 1.98 28.65
N VAL A 11 38.63 1.32 29.40
CA VAL A 11 37.24 1.64 29.69
C VAL A 11 37.20 2.67 30.83
N ARG A 12 36.36 3.70 30.73
CA ARG A 12 35.43 4.13 31.81
C ARG A 12 34.52 5.26 31.37
N ARG A 13 33.22 4.95 31.39
CA ARG A 13 32.10 5.90 31.37
C ARG A 13 32.24 6.89 32.52
N PHE A 14 32.03 8.17 32.24
CA PHE A 14 31.63 9.14 33.25
C PHE A 14 30.25 9.67 32.86
N VAL A 15 29.24 9.17 33.56
CA VAL A 15 27.86 9.67 33.54
C VAL A 15 27.85 10.97 34.32
N LYS A 16 27.42 12.07 33.69
CA LYS A 16 27.02 13.27 34.40
C LYS A 16 25.52 13.44 34.17
N ASP A 17 24.75 12.89 35.10
CA ASP A 17 23.35 13.20 35.25
C ASP A 17 23.24 14.65 35.73
N SER A 18 22.61 15.49 34.92
CA SER A 18 22.28 16.86 35.28
C SER A 18 20.90 17.19 34.71
N GLY A 19 19.88 16.59 35.32
CA GLY A 19 18.76 17.36 35.88
C GLY A 19 18.04 18.33 34.94
N ARG A 20 17.80 17.95 33.67
CA ARG A 20 16.84 18.65 32.81
C ARG A 20 15.61 17.77 32.64
N ARG A 21 14.55 18.10 33.40
CA ARG A 21 13.18 17.70 33.05
C ARG A 21 12.92 18.17 31.62
N VAL A 22 12.98 17.24 30.66
CA VAL A 22 12.47 17.46 29.32
C VAL A 22 10.96 17.47 29.46
N VAL A 23 10.38 18.66 29.59
CA VAL A 23 8.95 18.83 29.38
C VAL A 23 8.74 18.49 27.91
N LEU A 24 8.15 17.32 27.65
CA LEU A 24 7.66 16.93 26.32
C LEU A 24 6.61 17.96 25.92
N LEU A 25 7.07 19.05 25.31
CA LEU A 25 6.21 19.99 24.62
C LEU A 25 5.63 19.20 23.46
N GLN A 26 4.39 18.72 23.60
CA GLN A 26 3.61 18.19 22.51
C GLN A 26 3.55 19.30 21.45
N SER A 27 4.39 19.19 20.43
CA SER A 27 4.28 19.97 19.22
C SER A 27 2.94 19.61 18.60
N HIS A 28 1.93 20.44 18.85
CA HIS A 28 0.66 20.38 18.17
C HIS A 28 0.94 20.77 16.72
N PHE A 29 1.22 19.76 15.88
CA PHE A 29 1.24 19.92 14.43
C PHE A 29 -0.19 20.29 14.02
N HIS A 30 -0.41 21.59 13.79
CA HIS A 30 -1.64 22.04 13.17
C HIS A 30 -1.50 21.75 11.68
N THR A 31 -1.95 20.57 11.26
CA THR A 31 -2.17 20.28 9.85
C THR A 31 -3.35 21.15 9.41
N SER A 32 -3.09 22.20 8.65
CA SER A 32 -4.13 22.92 7.93
C SER A 32 -4.93 21.91 7.10
N SER A 33 -6.19 21.67 7.46
CA SER A 33 -7.09 20.83 6.69
C SER A 33 -7.45 21.56 5.40
N LEU A 34 -6.61 21.42 4.38
CA LEU A 34 -7.11 21.49 3.02
C LEU A 34 -8.19 20.41 2.93
N SER A 35 -9.44 20.80 2.64
CA SER A 35 -10.44 19.87 2.12
C SER A 35 -10.01 19.45 0.72
N GLY A 36 -8.86 18.78 0.64
CA GLY A 36 -8.44 18.06 -0.54
C GLY A 36 -9.48 16.98 -0.76
N LYS A 37 -9.95 16.86 -2.00
CA LYS A 37 -10.54 15.60 -2.45
C LYS A 37 -9.65 14.46 -1.95
N PRO A 38 -10.22 13.38 -1.38
CA PRO A 38 -9.42 12.31 -0.81
C PRO A 38 -8.35 11.89 -1.81
N ILE A 39 -7.09 11.93 -1.39
CA ILE A 39 -5.97 11.40 -2.19
C ILE A 39 -6.19 9.89 -2.25
N GLY A 40 -6.59 9.41 -3.44
CA GLY A 40 -7.04 8.06 -3.68
C GLY A 40 -8.54 8.02 -4.00
N SER A 41 -8.86 8.10 -5.29
CA SER A 41 -10.17 7.70 -5.81
C SER A 41 -10.23 6.18 -5.94
N GLN A 42 -11.45 5.66 -5.81
CA GLN A 42 -11.80 4.26 -5.89
C GLN A 42 -13.17 4.16 -6.54
N MET A 43 -13.44 3.12 -7.33
CA MET A 43 -14.69 2.98 -8.08
C MET A 43 -15.99 3.04 -7.25
N SER A 44 -15.90 2.84 -5.93
CA SER A 44 -17.05 2.81 -5.03
C SER A 44 -17.42 4.17 -4.41
N ASP A 45 -16.67 5.24 -4.69
CA ASP A 45 -16.87 6.59 -4.14
C ASP A 45 -17.07 6.63 -2.60
N ASN A 46 -16.46 5.68 -1.88
CA ASN A 46 -16.63 5.46 -0.44
C ASN A 46 -18.07 5.09 -0.01
N ASP A 47 -18.91 4.55 -0.88
CA ASP A 47 -20.21 3.99 -0.48
C ASP A 47 -19.98 2.76 0.43
N PRO A 48 -20.38 2.84 1.73
CA PRO A 48 -20.14 1.76 2.69
C PRO A 48 -20.85 0.46 2.31
N SER A 49 -21.98 0.53 1.61
CA SER A 49 -22.76 -0.65 1.20
C SER A 49 -22.04 -1.45 0.11
N VAL A 50 -21.48 -0.76 -0.88
CA VAL A 50 -20.70 -1.34 -1.99
C VAL A 50 -19.39 -1.93 -1.47
N LEU A 51 -18.71 -1.21 -0.59
CA LEU A 51 -17.47 -1.67 0.04
C LEU A 51 -17.68 -2.94 0.86
N LYS A 52 -18.75 -2.99 1.67
CA LYS A 52 -19.08 -4.18 2.48
C LYS A 52 -19.35 -5.39 1.60
N ASN A 53 -20.16 -5.23 0.56
CA ASN A 53 -20.50 -6.33 -0.36
C ASN A 53 -19.25 -6.84 -1.11
N SER A 54 -18.45 -5.93 -1.64
CA SER A 54 -17.21 -6.28 -2.35
C SER A 54 -16.21 -6.97 -1.41
N LYS A 55 -16.08 -6.50 -0.17
CA LYS A 55 -15.25 -7.13 0.87
C LYS A 55 -15.74 -8.53 1.23
N GLU A 56 -17.04 -8.73 1.40
CA GLU A 56 -17.60 -10.05 1.68
C GLU A 56 -17.36 -11.03 0.51
N LYS A 57 -17.50 -10.58 -0.73
CA LYS A 57 -17.17 -11.39 -1.92
C LYS A 57 -15.70 -11.78 -1.94
N LEU A 58 -14.80 -10.85 -1.60
CA LEU A 58 -13.36 -11.08 -1.54
C LEU A 58 -13.01 -12.13 -0.48
N LEU A 59 -13.55 -11.98 0.74
CA LEU A 59 -13.32 -12.93 1.84
C LEU A 59 -13.86 -14.34 1.55
N ARG A 60 -14.90 -14.45 0.71
CA ARG A 60 -15.43 -15.74 0.25
C ARG A 60 -14.71 -16.29 -0.99
N HIS A 61 -13.63 -15.65 -1.43
CA HIS A 61 -12.89 -15.99 -2.66
C HIS A 61 -13.78 -16.03 -3.92
N LYS A 62 -14.87 -15.25 -3.93
CA LYS A 62 -15.81 -15.16 -5.06
C LYS A 62 -15.47 -14.05 -6.05
N VAL A 63 -14.36 -13.34 -5.83
CA VAL A 63 -13.89 -12.29 -6.73
C VAL A 63 -13.06 -12.94 -7.83
N LYS A 64 -13.56 -12.86 -9.07
CA LYS A 64 -12.79 -13.15 -10.27
C LYS A 64 -12.13 -11.85 -10.74
N SER A 65 -10.81 -11.90 -10.89
CA SER A 65 -10.05 -10.82 -11.55
C SER A 65 -10.18 -10.97 -13.07
N THR A 66 -10.28 -9.85 -13.78
CA THR A 66 -10.16 -9.79 -15.24
C THR A 66 -8.72 -9.97 -15.70
N ILE A 67 -7.75 -9.63 -14.84
CA ILE A 67 -6.31 -9.73 -15.11
C ILE A 67 -5.78 -11.05 -14.55
N LYS A 68 -5.18 -11.87 -15.41
CA LYS A 68 -4.67 -13.22 -15.08
C LYS A 68 -3.51 -13.20 -14.08
N GLU A 69 -2.67 -12.15 -14.15
CA GLU A 69 -1.48 -11.94 -13.33
C GLU A 69 -1.82 -11.43 -11.92
N ALA A 70 -3.07 -11.10 -11.66
CA ALA A 70 -3.54 -10.57 -10.38
C ALA A 70 -4.71 -11.40 -9.81
N PRO A 71 -4.51 -12.69 -9.47
CA PRO A 71 -5.57 -13.52 -8.91
C PRO A 71 -6.04 -12.96 -7.56
N GLY A 72 -7.35 -12.85 -7.38
CA GLY A 72 -7.96 -12.33 -6.15
C GLY A 72 -7.93 -10.80 -6.02
N TRP A 73 -7.42 -10.08 -7.01
CA TRP A 73 -7.55 -8.62 -7.07
C TRP A 73 -9.02 -8.22 -7.28
N CYS A 74 -9.48 -7.21 -6.55
CA CYS A 74 -10.85 -6.72 -6.58
C CYS A 74 -10.87 -5.25 -7.01
N GLU A 75 -11.24 -4.99 -8.26
CA GLU A 75 -11.29 -3.65 -8.85
C GLU A 75 -12.12 -2.65 -8.01
N ASN A 76 -13.27 -3.09 -7.49
CA ASN A 76 -14.13 -2.25 -6.65
C ASN A 76 -13.50 -1.83 -5.30
N LEU A 77 -12.49 -2.58 -4.83
CA LEU A 77 -11.73 -2.30 -3.60
C LEU A 77 -10.31 -1.82 -3.91
N ALA A 78 -9.94 -1.69 -5.17
CA ALA A 78 -8.62 -1.24 -5.58
C ALA A 78 -8.65 0.27 -5.77
N SER A 79 -7.61 0.96 -5.28
CA SER A 79 -7.45 2.38 -5.62
C SER A 79 -7.20 2.55 -7.12
N ASP A 80 -7.52 3.72 -7.67
CA ASP A 80 -7.25 4.01 -9.09
C ASP A 80 -5.79 3.80 -9.45
N SER A 81 -4.86 4.21 -8.57
CA SER A 81 -3.42 3.99 -8.79
C SER A 81 -3.04 2.51 -8.80
N GLU A 82 -3.70 1.69 -7.99
CA GLU A 82 -3.49 0.24 -8.01
C GLU A 82 -4.03 -0.38 -9.30
N ALA A 83 -5.21 0.04 -9.74
CA ALA A 83 -5.80 -0.41 -11.01
C ALA A 83 -4.90 -0.09 -12.21
N ASN A 84 -4.34 1.12 -12.27
CA ASN A 84 -3.38 1.51 -13.29
C ASN A 84 -2.13 0.61 -13.28
N VAL A 85 -1.52 0.38 -12.11
CA VAL A 85 -0.34 -0.50 -12.01
C VAL A 85 -0.66 -1.92 -12.43
N LYS A 86 -1.86 -2.42 -12.13
CA LYS A 86 -2.28 -3.76 -12.57
C LYS A 86 -2.54 -3.82 -14.07
N ALA A 87 -3.15 -2.79 -14.65
CA ALA A 87 -3.32 -2.68 -16.10
C ALA A 87 -1.96 -2.63 -16.81
N ASP A 88 -1.00 -1.83 -16.34
CA ASP A 88 0.32 -1.72 -16.94
C ASP A 88 1.13 -3.02 -16.86
N ASN A 89 0.93 -3.81 -15.79
CA ASN A 89 1.60 -5.10 -15.60
C ASN A 89 0.84 -6.28 -16.25
N SER A 90 -0.33 -6.05 -16.84
CA SER A 90 -1.09 -7.12 -17.50
C SER A 90 -0.39 -7.55 -18.78
N SER A 91 -0.20 -8.85 -18.97
CA SER A 91 0.53 -9.37 -20.14
C SER A 91 -0.41 -9.68 -21.30
N HIS A 92 -1.11 -8.65 -21.79
CA HIS A 92 -1.94 -8.79 -22.99
C HIS A 92 -1.06 -8.88 -24.24
N GLN A 93 -1.26 -9.92 -25.04
CA GLN A 93 -0.46 -10.15 -26.24
C GLN A 93 -0.97 -9.30 -27.42
N THR A 94 -2.29 -9.12 -27.55
CA THR A 94 -2.93 -8.31 -28.59
C THR A 94 -4.23 -7.68 -28.09
N VAL A 95 -4.70 -6.62 -28.78
CA VAL A 95 -5.99 -5.97 -28.48
C VAL A 95 -7.17 -6.94 -28.63
N GLU A 96 -7.11 -7.86 -29.59
CA GLU A 96 -8.15 -8.87 -29.83
C GLU A 96 -8.30 -9.80 -28.61
N THR A 97 -7.19 -10.30 -28.08
CA THR A 97 -7.23 -11.18 -26.89
C THR A 97 -7.83 -10.48 -25.67
N MET A 98 -7.52 -9.20 -25.47
CA MET A 98 -8.09 -8.40 -24.38
C MET A 98 -9.61 -8.23 -24.53
N GLN A 99 -10.10 -8.06 -25.76
CA GLN A 99 -11.53 -7.96 -26.04
C GLN A 99 -12.25 -9.28 -25.79
N GLU A 100 -11.68 -10.40 -26.25
CA GLU A 100 -12.23 -11.73 -26.04
C GLU A 100 -12.35 -12.07 -24.55
N GLU A 101 -11.29 -11.83 -23.77
CA GLU A 101 -11.28 -12.02 -22.32
C GLU A 101 -12.33 -11.15 -21.62
N THR A 102 -12.49 -9.91 -22.07
CA THR A 102 -13.51 -8.99 -21.52
C THR A 102 -14.92 -9.49 -21.82
N ILE A 103 -15.18 -9.96 -23.05
CA ILE A 103 -16.48 -10.52 -23.44
C ILE A 103 -16.80 -11.77 -22.62
N GLU A 104 -15.83 -12.66 -22.44
CA GLU A 104 -15.97 -13.87 -21.62
C GLU A 104 -16.32 -13.49 -20.17
N TYR A 105 -15.58 -12.56 -19.58
CA TYR A 105 -15.85 -12.08 -18.22
C TYR A 105 -17.25 -11.48 -18.07
N ILE A 106 -17.72 -10.68 -19.03
CA ILE A 106 -19.06 -10.09 -19.00
C ILE A 106 -20.14 -11.20 -19.08
N ARG A 107 -19.94 -12.20 -19.94
CA ARG A 107 -20.86 -13.34 -20.09
C ARG A 107 -20.92 -14.22 -18.84
N GLU A 108 -19.82 -14.39 -18.11
CA GLU A 108 -19.84 -15.14 -16.86
C GLU A 108 -20.58 -14.41 -15.73
N LYS A 109 -20.63 -13.07 -15.80
CA LYS A 109 -21.15 -12.20 -14.73
C LYS A 109 -22.66 -11.95 -14.84
N HIS A 110 -23.25 -12.11 -16.03
CA HIS A 110 -24.66 -11.84 -16.34
C HIS A 110 -25.39 -13.12 -16.78
#